data_AF-A0A970H0P3-F1
#
_entry.id   AF-A0A970H0P3-F1
#
_cell.length_a   1.000
_cell.length_b   1.000
_cell.length_c   1.000
_cell.angle_alpha   90.00
_cell.angle_beta   90.00
_cell.angle_gamma   90.00
#
_symmetry.space_group_name_H-M   'P 1'
#
loop_
_entity.id
_entity.type
_entity.pdbx_description
1 polymer ?
#
loop_
_entity_poly.entity_id
_entity_poly.type
_entity_poly.pdbx_seq_one_letter_code
_entity_poly.pdbx_strand_id
1 'polypeptide(L)'
;MLEWGSDPTIFTDEHTVQEALRLCNERGLKITICDSALAANIVGKSEGEIVELVNRYKDNKSVVGYFLGDEPANANPYGRIARIMSREHPGCIVQLNLLPTFALEDPRGHVEDWINAAGVDNLRYLSYDQYPFGLEEGSIPQMFPNMDFIREIGLKYGVDTALYIQSVGVVNGFRRPTVSETRYHTSAALAYGYKNLKYFTWLTPVDRGEEFTNAIISPEGEKTDTF
;
A
#
# COMPACT_ATOMS: atom_id res chain seq x y z
N MET A 1 -9.83 -1.67 4.90
CA MET A 1 -9.57 -2.48 3.70
C MET A 1 -8.26 -3.21 3.96
N LEU A 2 -8.20 -4.51 3.68
CA LEU A 2 -6.96 -5.28 3.72
C LEU A 2 -6.20 -5.06 2.43
N GLU A 3 -4.88 -5.12 2.51
CA GLU A 3 -4.01 -5.19 1.36
C GLU A 3 -3.21 -6.47 1.45
N TRP A 4 -3.31 -7.28 0.40
CA TRP A 4 -2.71 -8.60 0.35
C TRP A 4 -1.56 -8.62 -0.65
N GLY A 5 -0.44 -9.23 -0.26
CA GLY A 5 0.63 -9.60 -1.19
C GLY A 5 1.68 -8.53 -1.48
N SER A 6 2.03 -7.68 -0.52
CA SER A 6 3.28 -6.90 -0.61
C SER A 6 4.54 -7.76 -0.47
N ASP A 7 4.40 -9.01 0.00
CA ASP A 7 5.48 -9.99 0.05
C ASP A 7 5.20 -11.21 -0.85
N PRO A 8 5.95 -11.39 -1.95
CA PRO A 8 5.75 -12.51 -2.86
C PRO A 8 6.11 -13.88 -2.27
N THR A 9 6.88 -13.96 -1.16
CA THR A 9 7.38 -15.24 -0.62
C THR A 9 6.47 -15.86 0.45
N ILE A 10 5.60 -15.08 1.10
CA ILE A 10 4.89 -15.53 2.31
C ILE A 10 3.40 -15.77 2.08
N PHE A 11 2.76 -15.07 1.13
CA PHE A 11 1.29 -15.01 1.04
C PHE A 11 0.73 -15.26 -0.36
N THR A 12 1.33 -16.17 -1.13
CA THR A 12 1.04 -16.26 -2.57
C THR A 12 0.55 -17.62 -3.07
N ASP A 13 0.33 -18.59 -2.18
CA ASP A 13 -0.30 -19.85 -2.56
C ASP A 13 -1.81 -19.69 -2.79
N GLU A 14 -2.33 -20.42 -3.78
CA GLU A 14 -3.71 -20.29 -4.22
C GLU A 14 -4.72 -20.62 -3.10
N HIS A 15 -4.43 -21.64 -2.30
CA HIS A 15 -5.31 -22.07 -1.21
C HIS A 15 -5.46 -20.96 -0.15
N THR A 16 -4.37 -20.34 0.27
CA THR A 16 -4.39 -19.23 1.23
C THR A 16 -5.14 -18.03 0.69
N VAL A 17 -4.98 -17.68 -0.59
CA VAL A 17 -5.76 -16.59 -1.21
C VAL A 17 -7.25 -16.91 -1.18
N GLN A 18 -7.66 -18.14 -1.52
CA GLN A 18 -9.08 -18.54 -1.47
C GLN A 18 -9.65 -18.50 -0.05
N GLU A 19 -8.88 -18.96 0.94
CA GLU A 19 -9.29 -18.91 2.34
C GLU A 19 -9.40 -17.46 2.84
N ALA A 20 -8.45 -16.60 2.49
CA ALA A 20 -8.52 -15.17 2.80
C ALA A 20 -9.77 -14.52 2.19
N LEU A 21 -10.09 -14.85 0.93
CA LEU A 21 -11.30 -14.36 0.25
C LEU A 21 -12.58 -14.88 0.92
N ARG A 22 -12.63 -16.14 1.34
CA ARG A 22 -13.76 -16.70 2.10
C ARG A 22 -13.97 -15.93 3.40
N LEU A 23 -12.90 -15.76 4.18
CA LEU A 23 -12.93 -15.05 5.46
C LEU A 23 -13.30 -13.56 5.30
N CYS A 24 -12.84 -12.90 4.24
CA CYS A 24 -13.20 -11.52 3.91
C CYS A 24 -14.70 -11.41 3.60
N ASN A 25 -15.23 -12.33 2.79
CA ASN A 25 -16.66 -12.33 2.45
C ASN A 25 -17.53 -12.54 3.69
N GLU A 26 -17.15 -13.46 4.59
CA GLU A 26 -17.86 -13.71 5.84
C GLU A 26 -17.85 -12.51 6.80
N ARG A 27 -16.76 -11.75 6.81
CA ARG A 27 -16.56 -10.62 7.74
C ARG A 27 -16.92 -9.27 7.14
N GLY A 28 -17.33 -9.22 5.89
CA GLY A 28 -17.57 -7.97 5.17
C GLY A 28 -16.32 -7.12 4.96
N LEU A 29 -15.13 -7.73 4.97
CA LEU A 29 -13.87 -7.04 4.73
C LEU A 29 -13.62 -6.91 3.22
N LYS A 30 -13.09 -5.75 2.83
CA LYS A 30 -12.62 -5.50 1.46
C LYS A 30 -11.13 -5.72 1.37
N ILE A 31 -10.65 -6.21 0.23
CA ILE A 31 -9.25 -6.58 0.00
C ILE A 31 -8.76 -6.10 -1.37
N THR A 32 -7.54 -5.58 -1.43
CA THR A 32 -6.76 -5.49 -2.68
C THR A 32 -5.85 -6.71 -2.78
N ILE A 33 -5.76 -7.31 -3.97
CA ILE A 33 -5.08 -8.60 -4.19
C ILE A 33 -3.77 -8.41 -4.95
N CYS A 34 -2.73 -9.11 -4.50
CA CYS A 34 -1.54 -9.44 -5.25
C CYS A 34 -1.17 -10.90 -4.93
N ASP A 35 -1.52 -11.82 -5.81
CA ASP A 35 -1.09 -13.22 -5.70
C ASP A 35 0.28 -13.43 -6.35
N SER A 36 0.82 -14.65 -6.32
CA SER A 36 2.12 -14.96 -6.94
C SER A 36 2.18 -14.57 -8.41
N ALA A 37 1.09 -14.82 -9.15
CA ALA A 37 1.03 -14.50 -10.57
C ALA A 37 1.02 -12.99 -10.82
N LEU A 38 0.30 -12.21 -10.01
CA LEU A 38 0.33 -10.73 -10.04
C LEU A 38 1.71 -10.19 -9.62
N ALA A 39 2.33 -10.73 -8.57
CA ALA A 39 3.65 -10.28 -8.12
C ALA A 39 4.76 -10.59 -9.14
N ALA A 40 4.64 -11.70 -9.87
CA ALA A 40 5.64 -12.16 -10.82
C ALA A 40 5.69 -11.29 -12.09
N ASN A 41 6.58 -10.29 -12.09
CA ASN A 41 6.91 -9.44 -13.23
C ASN A 41 5.67 -8.89 -13.95
N ILE A 42 4.74 -8.27 -13.21
CA ILE A 42 3.52 -7.69 -13.78
C ILE A 42 3.82 -6.74 -14.94
N VAL A 43 4.91 -5.97 -14.83
CA VAL A 43 5.35 -5.02 -15.85
C VAL A 43 5.77 -5.69 -17.16
N GLY A 44 6.10 -6.98 -17.16
CA GLY A 44 6.43 -7.75 -18.36
C GLY A 44 5.26 -8.49 -19.00
N LYS A 45 4.09 -8.56 -18.35
CA LYS A 45 2.95 -9.35 -18.84
C LYS A 45 2.26 -8.72 -20.05
N SER A 46 1.78 -9.57 -20.95
CA SER A 46 0.89 -9.16 -22.04
C SER A 46 -0.46 -8.69 -21.52
N GLU A 47 -1.22 -7.99 -22.36
CA GLU A 47 -2.58 -7.56 -22.02
C GLU A 47 -3.50 -8.75 -21.73
N GLY A 48 -3.41 -9.83 -22.52
CA GLY A 48 -4.20 -11.04 -22.31
C GLY A 48 -3.95 -11.66 -20.93
N GLU A 49 -2.68 -11.78 -20.53
CA GLU A 49 -2.32 -12.25 -19.19
C GLU A 49 -2.90 -11.33 -18.11
N ILE A 50 -2.79 -10.00 -18.23
CA ILE A 50 -3.34 -9.07 -17.24
C ILE A 50 -4.87 -9.24 -17.13
N VAL A 51 -5.58 -9.36 -18.25
CA VAL A 51 -7.03 -9.58 -18.29
C VAL A 51 -7.40 -10.89 -17.59
N GLU A 52 -6.66 -11.98 -17.84
CA GLU A 52 -6.85 -13.25 -17.13
C GLU A 52 -6.66 -13.09 -15.61
N LEU A 53 -5.63 -12.37 -15.16
CA LEU A 53 -5.39 -12.14 -13.74
C LEU A 53 -6.54 -11.37 -13.07
N VAL A 54 -7.09 -10.35 -13.74
CA VAL A 54 -8.25 -9.59 -13.24
C VAL A 54 -9.49 -10.48 -13.16
N ASN A 55 -9.75 -11.27 -14.20
CA ASN A 55 -10.93 -12.15 -14.30
C ASN A 55 -10.98 -13.21 -13.19
N ARG A 56 -9.84 -13.61 -12.63
CA ARG A 56 -9.81 -14.54 -11.47
C ARG A 56 -10.50 -13.97 -10.23
N TYR A 57 -10.56 -12.65 -10.07
CA TYR A 57 -10.92 -12.02 -8.80
C TYR A 57 -12.04 -10.97 -8.89
N LYS A 58 -12.28 -10.36 -10.06
CA LYS A 58 -13.17 -9.20 -10.18
C LYS A 58 -14.62 -9.45 -9.74
N ASP A 59 -15.11 -10.68 -9.88
CA ASP A 59 -16.48 -11.05 -9.49
C ASP A 59 -16.61 -11.39 -7.99
N ASN A 60 -15.50 -11.45 -7.26
CA ASN A 60 -15.51 -11.67 -5.81
C ASN A 60 -15.88 -10.37 -5.08
N LYS A 61 -16.97 -10.40 -4.32
CA LYS A 61 -17.51 -9.22 -3.61
C LYS A 61 -16.55 -8.55 -2.64
N SER A 62 -15.55 -9.27 -2.12
CA SER A 62 -14.55 -8.71 -1.21
C SER A 62 -13.41 -8.01 -1.95
N VAL A 63 -13.15 -8.37 -3.21
CA VAL A 63 -12.05 -7.81 -3.99
C VAL A 63 -12.45 -6.43 -4.48
N VAL A 64 -11.66 -5.42 -4.10
CA VAL A 64 -11.88 -4.03 -4.51
C VAL A 64 -10.75 -3.47 -5.37
N GLY A 65 -9.72 -4.27 -5.65
CA GLY A 65 -8.59 -3.83 -6.44
C GLY A 65 -7.39 -4.75 -6.37
N TYR A 66 -6.27 -4.24 -6.85
CA TYR A 66 -5.04 -4.98 -7.10
C TYR A 66 -3.85 -4.18 -6.60
N PHE A 67 -2.93 -4.83 -5.90
CA PHE A 67 -1.65 -4.24 -5.54
C PHE A 67 -0.66 -4.49 -6.67
N LEU A 68 -0.12 -3.41 -7.24
CA LEU A 68 0.74 -3.44 -8.43
C LEU A 68 2.22 -3.52 -8.07
N GLY A 69 2.64 -2.85 -7.01
CA GLY A 69 4.03 -2.75 -6.66
C GLY A 69 4.30 -1.78 -5.51
N ASP A 70 5.49 -1.92 -4.96
CA ASP A 70 5.99 -1.17 -3.83
C ASP A 70 7.19 -0.34 -4.25
N GLU A 71 7.15 0.96 -3.94
CA GLU A 71 8.24 1.92 -4.05
C GLU A 71 9.07 1.86 -5.35
N PRO A 72 8.46 1.78 -6.55
CA PRO A 72 9.25 1.72 -7.77
C PRO A 72 9.95 3.07 -7.99
N ALA A 73 11.23 3.06 -8.35
CA ALA A 73 11.93 4.28 -8.77
C ALA A 73 11.34 4.87 -10.07
N ASN A 74 10.69 4.04 -10.90
CA ASN A 74 9.99 4.45 -12.12
C ASN A 74 8.60 3.82 -12.20
N ALA A 75 7.56 4.63 -12.02
CA ALA A 75 6.16 4.19 -12.04
C ALA A 75 5.59 4.02 -13.47
N ASN A 76 6.23 4.57 -14.50
CA ASN A 76 5.68 4.63 -15.87
C ASN A 76 5.25 3.25 -16.43
N PRO A 77 6.01 2.15 -16.26
CA PRO A 77 5.62 0.83 -16.77
C PRO A 77 4.29 0.30 -16.20
N TYR A 78 3.93 0.72 -14.99
CA TYR A 78 2.70 0.33 -14.30
C TYR A 78 1.46 1.01 -14.88
N GLY A 79 1.61 2.15 -15.55
CA GLY A 79 0.48 2.93 -16.07
C GLY A 79 -0.40 2.14 -17.04
N ARG A 80 0.18 1.33 -17.93
CA ARG A 80 -0.61 0.46 -18.83
C ARG A 80 -1.42 -0.58 -18.07
N ILE A 81 -0.87 -1.12 -16.98
CA ILE A 81 -1.50 -2.16 -16.18
C ILE A 81 -2.69 -1.57 -15.44
N ALA A 82 -2.52 -0.38 -14.85
CA ALA A 82 -3.59 0.37 -14.21
C ALA A 82 -4.79 0.61 -15.14
N ARG A 83 -4.52 1.02 -16.38
CA ARG A 83 -5.57 1.24 -17.40
C ARG A 83 -6.28 -0.06 -17.79
N ILE A 84 -5.54 -1.15 -18.01
CA ILE A 84 -6.14 -2.45 -18.35
C ILE A 84 -7.00 -2.95 -17.19
N MET A 85 -6.48 -2.94 -15.96
CA MET A 85 -7.22 -3.39 -14.77
C MET A 85 -8.48 -2.56 -14.54
N SER A 86 -8.40 -1.24 -14.69
CA SER A 86 -9.56 -0.36 -14.51
C SER A 86 -10.61 -0.52 -15.61
N ARG A 87 -10.20 -0.89 -16.82
CA ARG A 87 -11.12 -1.23 -17.91
C ARG A 87 -11.85 -2.54 -17.64
N GLU A 88 -11.13 -3.57 -17.18
CA GLU A 88 -11.70 -4.90 -16.93
C GLU A 88 -12.47 -5.01 -15.61
N HIS A 89 -12.12 -4.19 -14.62
CA HIS A 89 -12.77 -4.03 -13.32
C HIS A 89 -13.00 -2.53 -13.03
N PRO A 90 -14.06 -1.93 -13.59
CA PRO A 90 -14.36 -0.51 -13.40
C PRO A 90 -14.49 -0.12 -11.93
N GLY A 91 -13.78 0.93 -11.53
CA GLY A 91 -13.77 1.44 -10.15
C GLY A 91 -12.86 0.69 -9.19
N CYS A 92 -12.06 -0.28 -9.67
CA CYS A 92 -11.09 -0.97 -8.83
C CYS A 92 -9.97 -0.03 -8.35
N ILE A 93 -9.37 -0.38 -7.21
CA ILE A 93 -8.19 0.30 -6.68
C ILE A 93 -6.95 -0.32 -7.31
N VAL A 94 -6.27 0.43 -8.18
CA VAL A 94 -4.95 0.08 -8.71
C VAL A 94 -3.88 0.65 -7.78
N GLN A 95 -3.53 -0.14 -6.77
CA GLN A 95 -2.65 0.31 -5.69
C GLN A 95 -1.19 0.22 -6.14
N LEU A 96 -0.55 1.37 -6.29
CA LEU A 96 0.91 1.49 -6.39
C LEU A 96 1.38 2.34 -5.22
N ASN A 97 2.32 1.82 -4.44
CA ASN A 97 2.88 2.57 -3.33
C ASN A 97 4.11 3.34 -3.79
N LEU A 98 4.13 4.65 -3.58
CA LEU A 98 5.22 5.52 -4.03
C LEU A 98 6.28 5.70 -2.95
N LEU A 99 7.50 6.00 -3.39
CA LEU A 99 8.58 6.43 -2.50
C LEU A 99 8.22 7.76 -1.82
N PRO A 100 8.73 8.01 -0.59
CA PRO A 100 8.60 9.30 0.04
C PRO A 100 9.41 10.37 -0.71
N THR A 101 8.99 11.63 -0.61
CA THR A 101 9.59 12.73 -1.38
C THR A 101 11.09 12.91 -1.16
N PHE A 102 11.62 12.63 0.04
CA PHE A 102 13.04 12.78 0.33
C PHE A 102 13.92 11.65 -0.27
N ALA A 103 13.33 10.58 -0.80
CA ALA A 103 14.03 9.48 -1.46
C ALA A 103 14.19 9.70 -2.98
N LEU A 104 13.72 10.83 -3.50
CA LEU A 104 13.62 11.10 -4.93
C LEU A 104 14.35 12.40 -5.30
N GLU A 105 15.05 12.40 -6.43
CA GLU A 105 15.68 13.61 -6.97
C GLU A 105 14.64 14.61 -7.51
N ASP A 106 13.60 14.10 -8.20
CA ASP A 106 12.44 14.87 -8.66
C ASP A 106 11.14 14.23 -8.15
N PRO A 107 10.72 14.55 -6.92
CA PRO A 107 9.52 13.97 -6.34
C PRO A 107 8.25 14.35 -7.10
N ARG A 108 8.21 15.56 -7.69
CA ARG A 108 7.01 16.04 -8.39
C ARG A 108 6.87 15.36 -9.73
N GLY A 109 7.95 15.28 -10.51
CA GLY A 109 7.97 14.51 -11.75
C GLY A 109 7.61 13.05 -11.49
N HIS A 110 8.13 12.42 -10.44
CA HIS A 110 7.82 11.03 -10.11
C HIS A 110 6.32 10.76 -9.88
N VAL A 111 5.65 11.59 -9.08
CA VAL A 111 4.21 11.44 -8.81
C VAL A 111 3.37 11.82 -10.03
N GLU A 112 3.72 12.89 -10.74
CA GLU A 112 2.97 13.32 -11.92
C GLU A 112 3.13 12.33 -13.09
N ASP A 113 4.29 11.70 -13.24
CA ASP A 113 4.53 10.59 -14.18
C ASP A 113 3.60 9.42 -13.88
N TRP A 114 3.44 9.03 -12.62
CA TRP A 114 2.47 8.00 -12.24
C TRP A 114 1.04 8.38 -12.63
N ILE A 115 0.61 9.60 -12.32
CA ILE A 115 -0.72 10.11 -12.65
C ILE A 115 -0.95 10.09 -14.17
N ASN A 116 0.02 10.60 -14.94
CA ASN A 116 -0.05 10.66 -16.40
C ASN A 116 -0.04 9.26 -17.02
N ALA A 117 0.82 8.37 -16.52
CA ALA A 117 0.93 7.01 -17.00
C ALA A 117 -0.32 6.19 -16.68
N ALA A 118 -0.88 6.27 -15.47
CA ALA A 118 -2.10 5.55 -15.13
C ALA A 118 -3.34 6.17 -15.78
N GLY A 119 -3.33 7.48 -16.01
CA GLY A 119 -4.52 8.27 -16.33
C GLY A 119 -5.31 8.54 -15.06
N VAL A 120 -5.56 9.83 -14.78
CA VAL A 120 -6.15 10.30 -13.51
C VAL A 120 -7.47 9.60 -13.14
N ASP A 121 -8.32 9.32 -14.13
CA ASP A 121 -9.63 8.67 -13.91
C ASP A 121 -9.51 7.21 -13.44
N ASN A 122 -8.35 6.59 -13.61
CA ASN A 122 -8.07 5.22 -13.15
C ASN A 122 -7.49 5.19 -11.74
N LEU A 123 -7.15 6.35 -11.16
CA LEU A 123 -6.53 6.43 -9.84
C LEU A 123 -7.55 6.72 -8.75
N ARG A 124 -7.58 5.85 -7.74
CA ARG A 124 -8.39 6.09 -6.54
C ARG A 124 -7.62 6.82 -5.45
N TYR A 125 -6.33 6.52 -5.29
CA TYR A 125 -5.48 7.07 -4.26
C TYR A 125 -4.06 7.34 -4.75
N LEU A 126 -3.47 8.46 -4.32
CA LEU A 126 -2.01 8.65 -4.27
C LEU A 126 -1.50 8.12 -2.93
N SER A 127 -0.78 7.00 -2.97
CA SER A 127 -0.26 6.29 -1.80
C SER A 127 1.25 6.39 -1.74
N TYR A 128 1.81 6.47 -0.54
CA TYR A 128 3.25 6.41 -0.32
C TYR A 128 3.60 5.77 1.02
N ASP A 129 4.85 5.34 1.14
CA ASP A 129 5.45 4.86 2.37
C ASP A 129 6.36 5.89 3.01
N GLN A 130 6.13 6.12 4.30
CA GLN A 130 7.06 6.86 5.15
C GLN A 130 6.84 6.45 6.60
N TYR A 131 7.94 6.10 7.26
CA TYR A 131 7.97 5.72 8.67
C TYR A 131 8.60 6.85 9.48
N PRO A 132 7.80 7.83 9.96
CA PRO A 132 8.33 9.06 10.51
C PRO A 132 8.98 8.89 11.88
N PHE A 133 8.63 7.88 12.67
CA PHE A 133 9.17 7.72 14.02
C PHE A 133 10.58 7.11 13.97
N GLY A 134 11.56 8.00 13.84
CA GLY A 134 12.98 7.66 13.81
C GLY A 134 13.50 7.08 15.13
N LEU A 135 14.77 6.67 15.16
CA LEU A 135 15.38 6.01 16.33
C LEU A 135 15.35 6.86 17.61
N GLU A 136 15.44 8.17 17.48
CA GLU A 136 15.36 9.10 18.60
C GLU A 136 13.91 9.35 19.06
N GLU A 137 13.69 9.44 20.36
CA GLU A 137 12.39 9.78 20.94
C GLU A 137 11.93 11.16 20.46
N GLY A 138 10.65 11.27 20.08
CA GLY A 138 10.08 12.50 19.52
C GLY A 138 10.49 12.82 18.07
N SER A 139 11.40 12.05 17.46
CA SER A 139 11.79 12.22 16.06
C SER A 139 10.63 11.89 15.12
N ILE A 140 10.28 12.85 14.24
CA ILE A 140 9.26 12.73 13.19
C ILE A 140 9.73 13.29 11.83
N PRO A 141 10.95 12.96 11.35
CA PRO A 141 11.54 13.51 10.14
C PRO A 141 10.58 13.51 8.95
N GLN A 142 10.47 14.67 8.31
CA GLN A 142 9.80 14.89 7.04
C GLN A 142 8.31 14.48 7.01
N MET A 143 7.68 14.19 8.14
CA MET A 143 6.28 13.71 8.17
C MET A 143 5.34 14.74 7.54
N PHE A 144 5.35 15.98 8.06
CA PHE A 144 4.48 17.04 7.57
C PHE A 144 4.83 17.54 6.16
N PRO A 145 6.12 17.77 5.80
CA PRO A 145 6.47 18.15 4.43
C PRO A 145 5.99 17.15 3.37
N ASN A 146 6.13 15.85 3.61
CA ASN A 146 5.68 14.85 2.65
C ASN A 146 4.15 14.75 2.60
N MET A 147 3.48 14.84 3.76
CA MET A 147 2.02 14.88 3.82
C MET A 147 1.45 16.08 3.06
N ASP A 148 2.06 17.26 3.22
CA ASP A 148 1.65 18.47 2.53
C ASP A 148 1.85 18.35 1.02
N PHE A 149 3.01 17.84 0.61
CA PHE A 149 3.35 17.65 -0.79
C PHE A 149 2.35 16.74 -1.52
N ILE A 150 2.08 15.54 -0.98
CA ILE A 150 1.15 14.59 -1.60
C ILE A 150 -0.28 15.13 -1.57
N ARG A 151 -0.68 15.83 -0.50
CA ARG A 151 -1.97 16.53 -0.42
C ARG A 151 -2.11 17.59 -1.52
N GLU A 152 -1.11 18.43 -1.74
CA GLU A 152 -1.13 19.46 -2.79
C GLU A 152 -1.32 18.85 -4.18
N ILE A 153 -0.61 17.77 -4.50
CA ILE A 153 -0.75 17.07 -5.78
C ILE A 153 -2.13 16.41 -5.88
N GLY A 154 -2.58 15.73 -4.83
CA GLY A 154 -3.92 15.13 -4.79
C GLY A 154 -5.03 16.16 -5.06
N LEU A 155 -4.94 17.34 -4.45
CA LEU A 155 -5.87 18.45 -4.71
C LEU A 155 -5.76 19.00 -6.14
N LYS A 156 -4.54 19.14 -6.68
CA LYS A 156 -4.31 19.62 -8.04
C LYS A 156 -4.97 18.72 -9.09
N TYR A 157 -4.87 17.40 -8.92
CA TYR A 157 -5.37 16.42 -9.89
C TYR A 157 -6.73 15.81 -9.53
N GLY A 158 -7.29 16.15 -8.37
CA GLY A 158 -8.57 15.60 -7.91
C GLY A 158 -8.49 14.12 -7.51
N VAL A 159 -7.33 13.66 -7.03
CA VAL A 159 -7.11 12.28 -6.57
C VAL A 159 -7.01 12.26 -5.04
N ASP A 160 -7.76 11.37 -4.40
CA ASP A 160 -7.68 11.19 -2.94
C ASP A 160 -6.28 10.70 -2.53
N THR A 161 -5.90 10.89 -1.26
CA THR A 161 -4.57 10.51 -0.77
C THR A 161 -4.62 9.36 0.23
N ALA A 162 -3.54 8.58 0.27
CA ALA A 162 -3.35 7.42 1.12
C ALA A 162 -1.93 7.39 1.70
N LEU A 163 -1.74 6.75 2.85
CA LEU A 163 -0.42 6.51 3.43
C LEU A 163 -0.43 5.31 4.38
N TYR A 164 0.76 4.78 4.67
CA TYR A 164 0.96 3.74 5.67
C TYR A 164 1.36 4.35 7.02
N ILE A 165 0.53 4.08 8.02
CA ILE A 165 0.76 4.39 9.41
C ILE A 165 1.77 3.37 9.95
N GLN A 166 2.91 3.87 10.40
CA GLN A 166 3.92 3.09 11.10
C GLN A 166 3.31 2.43 12.35
N SER A 167 3.35 1.11 12.40
CA SER A 167 2.95 0.31 13.57
C SER A 167 4.00 -0.71 13.98
N VAL A 168 5.13 -0.73 13.29
CA VAL A 168 6.27 -1.60 13.52
C VAL A 168 7.56 -0.77 13.59
N GLY A 169 8.62 -1.35 14.14
CA GLY A 169 9.99 -0.87 14.04
C GLY A 169 10.86 -1.81 13.21
N VAL A 170 11.92 -1.26 12.63
CA VAL A 170 13.01 -2.02 12.00
C VAL A 170 14.25 -1.81 12.85
N VAL A 171 14.86 -2.91 13.34
CA VAL A 171 16.06 -2.86 14.17
C VAL A 171 17.16 -2.08 13.43
N ASN A 172 17.74 -1.08 14.11
CA ASN A 172 18.71 -0.12 13.54
C ASN A 172 18.21 0.76 12.38
N GLY A 173 16.92 0.71 12.02
CA GLY A 173 16.30 1.57 11.01
C GLY A 173 15.44 2.66 11.64
N PHE A 174 14.30 2.25 12.20
CA PHE A 174 13.37 3.15 12.88
C PHE A 174 12.68 2.42 14.03
N ARG A 175 12.30 3.16 15.08
CA ARG A 175 11.72 2.53 16.27
C ARG A 175 10.27 2.14 16.05
N ARG A 176 9.78 1.24 16.89
CA ARG A 176 8.35 0.99 16.98
C ARG A 176 7.68 2.16 17.71
N PRO A 177 6.61 2.76 17.16
CA PRO A 177 5.88 3.81 17.87
C PRO A 177 5.06 3.25 19.02
N THR A 178 4.79 4.11 20.00
CA THR A 178 3.77 3.86 21.02
C THR A 178 2.35 4.02 20.46
N VAL A 179 1.34 3.50 21.16
CA VAL A 179 -0.07 3.70 20.78
C VAL A 179 -0.44 5.18 20.64
N SER A 180 0.10 6.05 21.50
CA SER A 180 -0.14 7.50 21.44
C SER A 180 0.46 8.13 20.19
N GLU A 181 1.64 7.68 19.78
CA GLU A 181 2.31 8.15 18.56
C GLU A 181 1.62 7.63 17.30
N THR A 182 1.17 6.37 17.28
CA THR A 182 0.34 5.85 16.19
C THR A 182 -0.95 6.67 16.06
N ARG A 183 -1.65 6.97 17.17
CA ARG A 183 -2.83 7.86 17.15
C ARG A 183 -2.50 9.26 16.65
N TYR A 184 -1.35 9.80 17.03
CA TYR A 184 -0.88 11.10 16.54
C TYR A 184 -0.67 11.08 15.03
N HIS A 185 0.03 10.06 14.50
CA HIS A 185 0.26 9.88 13.07
C HIS A 185 -1.07 9.76 12.30
N THR A 186 -2.00 8.94 12.78
CA THR A 186 -3.34 8.80 12.18
C THR A 186 -4.11 10.13 12.22
N SER A 187 -4.10 10.83 13.35
CA SER A 187 -4.81 12.11 13.50
C SER A 187 -4.23 13.19 12.58
N ALA A 188 -2.91 13.24 12.42
CA ALA A 188 -2.24 14.14 11.49
C ALA A 188 -2.66 13.83 10.04
N ALA A 189 -2.63 12.56 9.63
CA ALA A 189 -3.06 12.14 8.29
C ALA A 189 -4.52 12.56 8.00
N LEU A 190 -5.43 12.34 8.97
CA LEU A 190 -6.83 12.77 8.86
C LEU A 190 -6.97 14.28 8.77
N ALA A 191 -6.18 15.06 9.52
CA ALA A 191 -6.19 16.52 9.46
C ALA A 191 -5.72 17.07 8.10
N TYR A 192 -4.78 16.39 7.45
CA TYR A 192 -4.37 16.68 6.06
C TYR A 192 -5.38 16.20 5.01
N GLY A 193 -6.41 15.44 5.42
CA GLY A 193 -7.52 15.01 4.58
C GLY A 193 -7.32 13.66 3.89
N TYR A 194 -6.32 12.88 4.29
CA TYR A 194 -6.08 11.53 3.76
C TYR A 194 -7.29 10.62 3.93
N LYS A 195 -7.56 9.78 2.93
CA LYS A 195 -8.80 8.98 2.82
C LYS A 195 -8.60 7.49 3.03
N ASN A 196 -7.38 7.00 2.81
CA ASN A 196 -7.07 5.58 2.97
C ASN A 196 -5.80 5.43 3.81
N LEU A 197 -5.98 5.05 5.08
CA LEU A 197 -4.91 4.84 6.04
C LEU A 197 -4.73 3.35 6.27
N LYS A 198 -3.49 2.87 6.16
CA LYS A 198 -3.14 1.46 6.26
C LYS A 198 -2.08 1.30 7.33
N TYR A 199 -2.02 0.17 8.01
CA TYR A 199 -0.90 -0.10 8.90
C TYR A 199 0.20 -0.84 8.15
N PHE A 200 1.43 -0.37 8.24
CA PHE A 200 2.60 -1.21 7.99
C PHE A 200 3.27 -1.50 9.34
N THR A 201 3.02 -2.67 9.92
CA THR A 201 2.04 -3.70 9.49
C THR A 201 1.00 -4.04 10.56
N TRP A 202 -0.07 -4.71 10.13
CA TRP A 202 -1.01 -5.32 11.07
C TRP A 202 -0.41 -6.57 11.74
N LEU A 203 0.08 -7.52 10.93
CA LEU A 203 0.77 -8.73 11.38
C LEU A 203 2.29 -8.54 11.25
N THR A 204 3.07 -8.91 12.27
CA THR A 204 4.54 -8.82 12.24
C THR A 204 5.09 -9.63 11.06
N PRO A 205 5.89 -9.03 10.16
CA PRO A 205 6.54 -9.76 9.09
C PRO A 205 7.59 -10.72 9.66
N VAL A 206 7.71 -11.90 9.05
CA VAL A 206 8.78 -12.88 9.30
C VAL A 206 9.52 -13.16 8.00
N ASP A 207 10.69 -13.79 8.06
CA ASP A 207 11.45 -14.21 6.87
C ASP A 207 11.75 -13.07 5.86
N ARG A 208 12.02 -11.87 6.40
CA ARG A 208 12.40 -10.67 5.64
C ARG A 208 13.90 -10.39 5.70
N GLY A 209 14.38 -9.52 4.82
CA GLY A 209 15.74 -9.01 4.85
C GLY A 209 16.00 -8.10 6.06
N GLU A 210 14.97 -7.38 6.50
CA GLU A 210 14.97 -6.55 7.70
C GLU A 210 14.56 -7.33 8.95
N GLU A 211 15.18 -7.01 10.07
CA GLU A 211 14.76 -7.50 11.39
C GLU A 211 13.69 -6.56 11.96
N PHE A 212 12.46 -7.05 12.05
CA PHE A 212 11.31 -6.28 12.55
C PHE A 212 11.08 -6.50 14.06
N THR A 213 10.67 -5.43 14.75
CA THR A 213 10.03 -5.57 16.07
C THR A 213 8.61 -6.15 15.91
N ASN A 214 7.96 -6.51 17.02
CA ASN A 214 6.53 -6.84 17.00
C ASN A 214 5.64 -5.69 16.48
N ALA A 215 4.77 -5.96 15.51
CA ALA A 215 3.72 -5.07 15.02
C ALA A 215 2.48 -5.10 15.94
N ILE A 216 1.26 -4.88 15.41
CA ILE A 216 0.00 -4.90 16.18
C ILE A 216 -0.37 -6.33 16.62
N ILE A 217 -0.14 -7.30 15.73
CA ILE A 217 -0.28 -8.73 15.97
C ILE A 217 1.09 -9.40 15.79
N SER A 218 1.50 -10.25 16.73
CA SER A 218 2.76 -11.00 16.69
C SER A 218 2.78 -12.02 15.55
N PRO A 219 3.94 -12.60 15.19
CA PRO A 219 4.02 -13.68 14.20
C PRO A 219 3.11 -14.88 14.49
N GLU A 220 2.87 -15.15 15.78
CA GLU A 220 2.04 -16.25 16.27
C GLU A 220 0.53 -15.93 16.26
N GLY A 221 0.14 -14.72 15.83
CA GLY A 221 -1.25 -14.29 15.82
C GLY A 221 -1.75 -13.70 17.14
N GLU A 222 -0.85 -13.44 18.09
CA GLU A 222 -1.20 -12.88 19.40
C GLU A 222 -1.26 -11.35 19.36
N LYS A 223 -2.16 -10.76 20.16
CA LYS A 223 -2.21 -9.30 20.31
C LYS A 223 -0.98 -8.82 21.07
N THR A 224 -0.32 -7.80 20.55
CA THR A 224 0.82 -7.17 21.24
C THR A 224 0.33 -6.05 22.16
N ASP A 225 1.27 -5.38 22.81
CA ASP A 225 1.02 -4.23 23.67
C ASP A 225 0.52 -2.97 22.93
N THR A 226 0.47 -2.99 21.59
CA THR A 226 -0.02 -1.87 20.77
C THR A 226 -1.41 -2.07 20.16
N PHE A 227 -2.09 -3.19 20.46
CA PHE A 227 -3.47 -3.48 20.04
C PHE A 227 -4.52 -2.62 20.77
#